data_AF-A0A317JSI4-F1
#
_entry.id   AF-A0A317JSI4-F1
#
_cell.length_a   1.000
_cell.length_b   1.000
_cell.length_c   1.000
_cell.angle_alpha   90.00
_cell.angle_beta   90.00
_cell.angle_gamma   90.00
#
_symmetry.space_group_name_H-M   'P 1'
#
loop_
_entity.id
_entity.type
_entity.pdbx_description
1 polymer ?
#
loop_
_entity_poly.entity_id
_entity_poly.type
_entity_poly.pdbx_seq_one_letter_code
_entity_poly.pdbx_strand_id
1 'polypeptide(L)'
;MNESAIARLKVDELRSRLRERGVTGTSDMHKDDLVKALVRSMRDGSGSSGGARGGSGSSDGGIRKGDHNSKSLKYAQEITSVDDEPERPGRSLVTTDHDVIRQWAEARKGIPTTVDGSEHDGHAGVLRFDFPANGREERLREISWEEWFRAFDERRLNFIYQEERSDGKQSNFFRLESPDREDG
;
A
#
# COMPACT_ATOMS: atom_id res chain seq x y z
N MET A 1 13.27 -19.14 22.41
CA MET A 1 11.79 -19.09 22.35
C MET A 1 11.39 -19.06 20.88
N ASN A 2 10.39 -19.84 20.48
CA ASN A 2 10.01 -19.96 19.06
C ASN A 2 8.94 -18.92 18.69
N GLU A 3 8.99 -18.39 17.46
CA GLU A 3 8.05 -17.37 16.92
C GLU A 3 6.58 -17.78 17.09
N SER A 4 6.27 -19.07 16.96
CA SER A 4 4.91 -19.61 17.12
C SER A 4 4.34 -19.46 18.53
N ALA A 5 5.20 -19.35 19.56
CA ALA A 5 4.77 -19.09 20.92
C ALA A 5 4.43 -17.60 21.15
N ILE A 6 4.99 -16.70 20.34
CA ILE A 6 4.80 -15.25 20.45
C ILE A 6 3.46 -14.85 19.83
N ALA A 7 3.11 -15.41 18.67
CA ALA A 7 1.84 -15.15 17.99
C ALA A 7 0.59 -15.56 18.82
N ARG A 8 0.78 -16.50 19.76
CA ARG A 8 -0.28 -16.98 20.68
C ARG A 8 -0.47 -16.07 21.90
N LEU A 9 0.40 -15.10 22.14
CA LEU A 9 0.28 -14.20 23.29
C LEU A 9 -0.82 -13.15 23.07
N LYS A 10 -1.36 -12.64 24.17
CA LYS A 10 -2.31 -11.52 24.15
C LYS A 10 -1.60 -10.20 23.87
N VAL A 11 -2.33 -9.24 23.30
CA VAL A 11 -1.84 -7.90 22.95
C VAL A 11 -1.17 -7.20 24.14
N ASP A 12 -1.77 -7.29 25.33
CA ASP A 12 -1.19 -6.71 26.56
C ASP A 12 0.15 -7.34 26.95
N GLU A 13 0.30 -8.66 26.77
CA GLU A 13 1.57 -9.36 27.04
C GLU A 13 2.64 -8.99 26.01
N LEU A 14 2.25 -8.85 24.74
CA LEU A 14 3.16 -8.41 23.68
C LEU A 14 3.66 -6.98 23.95
N ARG A 15 2.76 -6.07 24.34
CA ARG A 15 3.09 -4.70 24.73
C ARG A 15 3.97 -4.65 25.97
N SER A 16 3.67 -5.46 26.97
CA SER A 16 4.47 -5.53 28.21
C SER A 16 5.90 -6.01 27.91
N ARG A 17 6.06 -7.05 27.08
CA ARG A 17 7.38 -7.56 26.68
C ARG A 17 8.17 -6.62 25.78
N LEU A 18 7.49 -5.88 24.91
CA LEU A 18 8.12 -4.83 24.11
C LEU A 18 8.63 -3.68 24.98
N ARG A 19 7.84 -3.26 25.97
CA ARG A 19 8.23 -2.22 26.94
C ARG A 19 9.41 -2.65 27.79
N GLU A 20 9.42 -3.91 28.24
CA GLU A 20 10.55 -4.50 29.00
C GLU A 20 11.86 -4.49 28.19
N ARG A 21 11.76 -4.53 26.86
CA ARG A 21 12.89 -4.43 25.93
C ARG A 21 13.19 -3.00 25.45
N GLY A 22 12.50 -1.99 25.98
CA GLY A 22 12.72 -0.58 25.68
C GLY A 22 12.01 -0.06 24.43
N VAL A 23 11.10 -0.83 23.82
CA VAL A 23 10.28 -0.36 22.69
C VAL A 23 9.10 0.44 23.24
N THR A 24 9.11 1.74 22.97
CA THR A 24 8.04 2.70 23.35
C THR A 24 7.17 3.06 22.14
N GLY A 25 5.93 3.50 22.37
CA GLY A 25 5.00 3.86 21.27
C GLY A 25 4.14 2.70 20.77
N THR A 26 4.05 1.61 21.54
CA THR A 26 3.31 0.40 21.14
C THR A 26 1.81 0.43 21.48
N SER A 27 1.30 1.57 21.94
CA SER A 27 -0.08 1.72 22.42
C SER A 27 -1.10 1.63 21.29
N ASP A 28 -0.77 2.20 20.13
CA ASP A 28 -1.62 2.23 18.94
C ASP A 28 -1.32 1.08 17.96
N MET A 29 -0.32 0.24 18.25
CA MET A 29 0.07 -0.87 17.39
C MET A 29 -0.93 -2.03 17.49
N HIS A 30 -1.25 -2.61 16.34
CA HIS A 30 -2.06 -3.81 16.20
C HIS A 30 -1.28 -5.06 16.64
N LYS A 31 -2.00 -6.14 16.94
CA LYS A 31 -1.40 -7.39 17.47
C LYS A 31 -0.25 -7.89 16.60
N ASP A 32 -0.41 -7.86 15.29
CA ASP A 32 0.58 -8.36 14.34
C ASP A 32 1.84 -7.50 14.30
N ASP A 33 1.71 -6.18 14.42
CA ASP A 33 2.86 -5.28 14.52
C ASP A 33 3.60 -5.44 15.84
N LEU A 34 2.87 -5.71 16.92
CA LEU A 34 3.47 -6.05 18.22
C LEU A 34 4.24 -7.37 18.15
N VAL A 35 3.72 -8.38 17.46
CA VAL A 35 4.42 -9.65 17.23
C VAL A 35 5.69 -9.41 16.40
N LYS A 36 5.59 -8.69 15.28
CA LYS A 36 6.73 -8.38 14.40
C LYS A 36 7.81 -7.58 15.13
N ALA A 37 7.43 -6.53 15.85
CA ALA A 37 8.35 -5.72 16.64
C ALA A 37 9.05 -6.56 17.71
N LEU A 38 8.33 -7.49 18.36
CA LEU A 38 8.90 -8.31 19.41
C LEU A 38 9.89 -9.34 18.84
N VAL A 39 9.54 -9.96 17.72
CA VAL A 39 10.44 -10.87 16.97
C VAL A 39 11.70 -10.13 16.51
N ARG A 40 11.56 -8.91 15.99
CA ARG A 40 12.70 -8.07 15.60
C ARG A 40 13.59 -7.74 16.80
N SER A 41 13.02 -7.35 17.93
CA SER A 41 13.76 -7.06 19.17
C SER A 41 14.45 -8.29 19.78
N MET A 42 14.00 -9.50 19.45
CA MET A 42 14.66 -10.74 19.86
C MET A 42 15.84 -11.10 18.96
N ARG A 43 15.73 -10.83 17.66
CA ARG A 43 16.81 -11.06 16.68
C ARG A 43 17.97 -10.08 16.86
N ASP A 44 17.70 -8.87 17.35
CA ASP A 44 18.70 -7.81 17.61
C ASP A 44 19.54 -8.04 18.89
N GLY A 45 19.24 -9.08 19.67
CA GLY A 45 19.91 -9.39 20.94
C GLY A 45 21.33 -9.96 20.84
N SER A 46 21.97 -9.93 19.66
CA SER A 46 23.32 -10.46 19.43
C SER A 46 24.18 -9.45 18.67
N GLY A 47 24.57 -8.37 19.33
CA GLY A 47 25.63 -7.48 18.83
C GLY A 47 25.51 -6.05 19.36
N SER A 48 26.31 -5.72 20.38
CA SER A 48 26.47 -4.34 20.84
C SER A 48 27.29 -3.49 19.86
N SER A 49 26.95 -2.19 19.89
CA SER A 49 27.76 -1.00 19.60
C SER A 49 27.77 -0.44 18.17
N GLY A 50 27.48 0.86 18.10
CA GLY A 50 27.83 1.72 16.95
C GLY A 50 26.65 2.47 16.36
N GLY A 51 26.27 3.60 16.96
CA GLY A 51 25.32 4.52 16.36
C GLY A 51 25.91 5.23 15.14
N ALA A 52 25.19 5.23 14.04
CA ALA A 52 25.09 6.33 13.08
C ALA A 52 23.96 6.04 12.08
N ARG A 53 22.94 6.91 12.10
CA ARG A 53 22.36 7.56 10.91
C ARG A 53 22.40 6.70 9.64
N GLY A 54 21.33 5.96 9.42
CA GLY A 54 21.12 5.20 8.20
C GLY A 54 19.65 4.82 8.13
N GLY A 55 18.80 5.77 7.72
CA GLY A 55 17.48 5.43 7.22
C GLY A 55 17.67 4.48 6.04
N SER A 56 17.19 3.24 6.19
CA SER A 56 17.20 2.26 5.11
C SER A 56 16.08 1.27 5.34
N GLY A 57 15.00 1.54 4.62
CA GLY A 57 14.27 0.52 3.86
C GLY A 57 13.48 -0.49 4.69
N SER A 58 12.51 -0.01 5.48
CA SER A 58 11.21 -0.67 5.43
C SER A 58 10.46 0.02 4.31
N SER A 59 9.93 -0.74 3.35
CA SER A 59 8.98 -0.26 2.36
C SER A 59 7.90 0.53 3.11
N ASP A 60 8.04 1.84 3.09
CA ASP A 60 7.13 2.75 3.75
C ASP A 60 5.89 2.74 2.85
N GLY A 61 4.99 1.78 3.13
CA GLY A 61 3.66 1.69 2.53
C GLY A 61 2.75 2.82 2.99
N GLY A 62 3.35 3.97 3.35
CA GLY A 62 2.67 5.18 3.73
C GLY A 62 2.15 5.90 2.47
N ILE A 63 0.93 6.43 2.51
CA ILE A 63 0.41 7.35 1.49
C ILE A 63 1.48 8.40 1.21
N ARG A 64 1.90 8.52 -0.05
CA ARG A 64 2.86 9.54 -0.48
C ARG A 64 2.19 10.89 -0.26
N LYS A 65 2.72 11.69 0.67
CA LYS A 65 2.18 13.01 1.06
C LYS A 65 3.08 14.10 0.48
N GLY A 66 2.48 15.10 -0.17
CA GLY A 66 3.11 16.30 -0.70
C GLY A 66 2.40 17.56 -0.18
N ASP A 67 2.99 18.74 -0.39
CA ASP A 67 2.52 20.02 0.17
C ASP A 67 1.11 20.41 -0.33
N HIS A 68 0.72 19.91 -1.52
CA HIS A 68 -0.51 20.25 -2.24
C HIS A 68 -1.58 19.15 -2.23
N ASN A 69 -1.58 18.30 -1.21
CA ASN A 69 -2.41 17.09 -1.18
C ASN A 69 -3.92 17.36 -1.43
N SER A 70 -4.48 16.76 -2.49
CA SER A 70 -5.90 16.88 -2.88
C SER A 70 -6.85 16.51 -1.73
N LYS A 71 -7.98 17.23 -1.61
CA LYS A 71 -8.99 16.99 -0.55
C LYS A 71 -9.50 15.54 -0.52
N SER A 72 -9.39 14.81 -1.63
CA SER A 72 -9.72 13.39 -1.79
C SER A 72 -8.95 12.47 -0.84
N LEU A 73 -7.66 12.73 -0.62
CA LEU A 73 -6.80 11.88 0.22
C LEU A 73 -7.06 12.07 1.72
N LYS A 74 -7.68 13.19 2.15
CA LYS A 74 -8.04 13.41 3.56
C LYS A 74 -9.12 12.46 4.07
N TYR A 75 -9.93 11.90 3.18
CA TYR A 75 -11.06 11.03 3.54
C TYR A 75 -10.87 9.59 3.09
N ALA A 76 -9.82 9.30 2.31
CA ALA A 76 -9.48 7.94 1.93
C ALA A 76 -8.88 7.18 3.12
N GLN A 77 -9.29 5.93 3.32
CA GLN A 77 -8.64 5.05 4.29
C GLN A 77 -7.36 4.50 3.68
N GLU A 78 -6.28 4.54 4.44
CA GLU A 78 -5.00 3.96 4.07
C GLU A 78 -5.04 2.44 4.20
N ILE A 79 -4.65 1.74 3.14
CA ILE A 79 -4.55 0.28 3.08
C ILE A 79 -3.09 -0.05 2.81
N THR A 80 -2.47 -0.73 3.76
CA THR A 80 -1.02 -1.03 3.76
C THR A 80 -0.74 -2.52 3.59
N SER A 81 -1.75 -3.37 3.74
CA SER A 81 -1.68 -4.81 3.54
C SER A 81 -2.91 -5.33 2.82
N VAL A 82 -2.78 -6.48 2.17
CA VAL A 82 -3.91 -7.25 1.57
C VAL A 82 -4.92 -7.74 2.61
N ASP A 83 -4.53 -7.81 3.88
CA ASP A 83 -5.40 -8.20 5.00
C ASP A 83 -6.18 -7.01 5.60
N ASP A 84 -5.87 -5.77 5.20
CA ASP A 84 -6.57 -4.59 5.70
C ASP A 84 -7.97 -4.50 5.06
N GLU A 85 -9.00 -4.49 5.90
CA GLU A 85 -10.39 -4.37 5.46
C GLU A 85 -10.86 -2.90 5.47
N PRO A 86 -11.75 -2.51 4.53
CA PRO A 86 -12.39 -1.20 4.57
C PRO A 86 -13.23 -1.04 5.85
N GLU A 87 -13.10 0.10 6.52
CA GLU A 87 -13.91 0.44 7.70
C GLU A 87 -15.42 0.38 7.43
N ARG A 88 -15.80 0.64 6.16
CA ARG A 88 -17.19 0.55 5.69
C ARG A 88 -17.27 0.30 4.19
N PRO A 89 -18.33 -0.38 3.72
CA PRO A 89 -18.58 -0.56 2.29
C PRO A 89 -18.69 0.80 1.58
N GLY A 90 -18.14 0.87 0.37
CA GLY A 90 -18.14 2.09 -0.46
C GLY A 90 -17.20 3.20 0.02
N ARG A 91 -16.36 2.97 1.05
CA ARG A 91 -15.29 3.92 1.39
C ARG A 91 -14.26 3.98 0.26
N SER A 92 -13.79 5.20 -0.04
CA SER A 92 -12.58 5.38 -0.85
C SER A 92 -11.36 4.93 -0.05
N LEU A 93 -10.53 4.11 -0.68
CA LEU A 93 -9.30 3.54 -0.14
C LEU A 93 -8.12 4.11 -0.90
N VAL A 94 -6.96 4.15 -0.26
CA VAL A 94 -5.71 4.56 -0.89
C VAL A 94 -4.60 3.63 -0.46
N THR A 95 -3.77 3.23 -1.41
CA THR A 95 -2.60 2.40 -1.16
C THR A 95 -1.46 2.79 -2.10
N THR A 96 -0.26 2.43 -1.70
CA THR A 96 0.92 2.38 -2.57
C THR A 96 1.53 0.99 -2.60
N ASP A 97 0.88 0.02 -1.94
CA ASP A 97 1.35 -1.35 -1.84
C ASP A 97 1.05 -2.10 -3.14
N HIS A 98 2.09 -2.69 -3.72
CA HIS A 98 1.97 -3.36 -5.02
C HIS A 98 1.14 -4.64 -4.95
N ASP A 99 1.19 -5.36 -3.82
CA ASP A 99 0.44 -6.59 -3.65
C ASP A 99 -1.06 -6.29 -3.47
N VAL A 100 -1.42 -5.22 -2.74
CA VAL A 100 -2.80 -4.72 -2.65
C VAL A 100 -3.34 -4.35 -4.03
N ILE A 101 -2.58 -3.57 -4.82
CA ILE A 101 -2.99 -3.15 -6.17
C ILE A 101 -3.15 -4.37 -7.09
N ARG A 102 -2.20 -5.32 -7.05
CA ARG A 102 -2.24 -6.54 -7.86
C ARG A 102 -3.47 -7.36 -7.52
N GLN A 103 -3.69 -7.66 -6.25
CA GLN A 103 -4.82 -8.45 -5.81
C GLN A 103 -6.16 -7.77 -6.16
N TRP A 104 -6.25 -6.45 -5.98
CA TRP A 104 -7.44 -5.67 -6.33
C TRP A 104 -7.78 -5.79 -7.83
N ALA A 105 -6.77 -5.67 -8.70
CA ALA A 105 -6.94 -5.77 -10.15
C ALA A 105 -7.27 -7.21 -10.57
N GLU A 106 -6.54 -8.21 -10.08
CA GLU A 106 -6.74 -9.62 -10.42
C GLU A 106 -8.13 -10.12 -10.02
N ALA A 107 -8.63 -9.73 -8.84
CA ALA A 107 -9.99 -10.04 -8.39
C ALA A 107 -11.08 -9.49 -9.34
N ARG A 108 -10.73 -8.49 -10.15
CA ARG A 108 -11.60 -7.83 -11.14
C ARG A 108 -11.25 -8.20 -12.58
N LYS A 109 -10.29 -9.12 -12.78
CA LYS A 109 -9.72 -9.46 -14.08
C LYS A 109 -9.16 -8.25 -14.83
N GLY A 110 -8.61 -7.30 -14.08
CA GLY A 110 -7.93 -6.12 -14.60
C GLY A 110 -6.55 -6.50 -15.14
N ILE A 111 -6.26 -6.05 -16.35
CA ILE A 111 -4.98 -6.27 -17.03
C ILE A 111 -4.19 -4.96 -16.97
N PRO A 112 -2.94 -4.94 -16.46
CA PRO A 112 -2.12 -3.73 -16.47
C PRO A 112 -1.90 -3.23 -17.90
N THR A 113 -2.32 -2.00 -18.17
CA THR A 113 -2.23 -1.38 -19.49
C THR A 113 -1.70 0.05 -19.43
N THR A 114 -1.18 0.51 -20.57
CA THR A 114 -0.89 1.92 -20.82
C THR A 114 -1.67 2.40 -22.04
N VAL A 115 -1.98 3.70 -22.09
CA VAL A 115 -2.54 4.31 -23.30
C VAL A 115 -1.43 4.49 -24.34
N ASP A 116 -1.66 4.02 -25.56
CA ASP A 116 -0.74 4.19 -26.69
C ASP A 116 -0.50 5.68 -26.99
N GLY A 117 0.76 6.07 -27.23
CA GLY A 117 1.13 7.46 -27.50
C GLY A 117 1.09 8.42 -26.31
N SER A 118 0.86 7.93 -25.09
CA SER A 118 0.95 8.74 -23.86
C SER A 118 2.32 8.70 -23.19
N GLU A 119 3.25 7.93 -23.75
CA GLU A 119 4.60 7.72 -23.23
C GLU A 119 5.33 9.05 -23.01
N HIS A 120 6.00 9.16 -21.87
CA HIS A 120 6.77 10.33 -21.51
C HIS A 120 8.10 9.89 -20.92
N ASP A 121 9.19 10.52 -21.36
CA ASP A 121 10.56 10.22 -20.92
C ASP A 121 10.99 8.74 -21.12
N GLY A 122 10.40 8.04 -22.10
CA GLY A 122 10.68 6.62 -22.35
C GLY A 122 9.95 5.65 -21.42
N HIS A 123 8.97 6.15 -20.64
CA HIS A 123 8.17 5.37 -19.71
C HIS A 123 6.69 5.37 -20.09
N ALA A 124 5.97 4.30 -19.70
CA ALA A 124 4.54 4.14 -19.88
C ALA A 124 3.78 5.40 -19.41
N GLY A 125 2.97 5.98 -20.29
CA GLY A 125 2.27 7.24 -20.05
C GLY A 125 1.13 7.14 -19.06
N VAL A 126 -0.10 7.11 -19.54
CA VAL A 126 -1.27 6.97 -18.68
C VAL A 126 -1.41 5.51 -18.29
N LEU A 127 -1.09 5.20 -17.02
CA LEU A 127 -1.28 3.89 -16.42
C LEU A 127 -2.77 3.60 -16.20
N ARG A 128 -3.23 2.44 -16.67
CA ARG A 128 -4.61 1.96 -16.58
C ARG A 128 -4.66 0.47 -16.25
N PHE A 129 -5.89 0.00 -16.02
CA PHE A 129 -6.24 -1.40 -16.07
C PHE A 129 -7.30 -1.58 -17.15
N ASP A 130 -7.06 -2.49 -18.10
CA ASP A 130 -8.09 -2.92 -19.03
C ASP A 130 -8.97 -3.98 -18.37
N PHE A 131 -10.29 -3.83 -18.54
CA PHE A 131 -11.28 -4.76 -18.00
C PHE A 131 -12.08 -5.32 -19.17
N PRO A 132 -11.60 -6.38 -19.85
CA PRO A 132 -12.19 -6.86 -21.10
C PRO A 132 -13.67 -7.27 -20.97
N ALA A 133 -14.13 -7.57 -19.74
CA ALA A 133 -15.54 -7.81 -19.45
C ALA A 133 -16.45 -6.59 -19.65
N ASN A 134 -15.91 -5.37 -19.63
CA ASN A 134 -16.64 -4.11 -19.77
C ASN A 134 -16.52 -3.49 -21.17
N GLY A 135 -15.91 -4.21 -22.12
CA GLY A 135 -15.56 -3.69 -23.44
C GLY A 135 -14.06 -3.42 -23.54
N ARG A 136 -13.49 -3.74 -24.70
CA ARG A 136 -12.06 -3.59 -25.01
C ARG A 136 -11.81 -2.21 -25.59
N GLU A 137 -10.85 -1.47 -25.03
CA GLU A 137 -10.44 -0.17 -25.58
C GLU A 137 -9.21 -0.34 -26.47
N GLU A 138 -9.35 -0.03 -27.76
CA GLU A 138 -8.32 -0.27 -28.80
C GLU A 138 -7.02 0.53 -28.60
N ARG A 139 -7.06 1.57 -27.74
CA ARG A 139 -5.89 2.41 -27.43
C ARG A 139 -5.09 1.92 -26.23
N LEU A 140 -5.51 0.84 -25.59
CA LEU A 140 -4.80 0.26 -24.44
C LEU A 140 -3.82 -0.80 -24.92
N ARG A 141 -2.56 -0.63 -24.54
CA ARG A 141 -1.49 -1.60 -24.73
C ARG A 141 -1.25 -2.33 -23.42
N GLU A 142 -1.33 -3.66 -23.43
CA GLU A 142 -0.92 -4.49 -22.30
C GLU A 142 0.56 -4.30 -22.01
N ILE A 143 0.88 -4.13 -20.73
CA ILE A 143 2.26 -4.02 -20.22
C ILE A 143 2.43 -4.98 -19.04
N SER A 144 3.67 -5.32 -18.71
CA SER A 144 3.93 -6.17 -17.55
C SER A 144 3.62 -5.43 -16.24
N TRP A 145 3.32 -6.20 -15.19
CA TRP A 145 3.22 -5.65 -13.83
C TRP A 145 4.48 -4.88 -13.41
N GLU A 146 5.66 -5.37 -13.77
CA GLU A 146 6.93 -4.69 -13.47
C GLU A 146 7.01 -3.32 -14.17
N GLU A 147 6.62 -3.23 -15.44
CA GLU A 147 6.62 -1.96 -16.18
C GLU A 147 5.60 -0.96 -15.60
N TRP A 148 4.41 -1.47 -15.24
CA TRP A 148 3.36 -0.68 -14.61
C TRP A 148 3.82 -0.13 -13.24
N PHE A 149 4.36 -0.99 -12.37
CA PHE A 149 4.81 -0.60 -11.04
C PHE A 149 6.02 0.31 -11.09
N ARG A 150 6.95 0.08 -12.03
CA ARG A 150 8.08 0.99 -12.26
C ARG A 150 7.61 2.41 -12.53
N ALA A 151 6.68 2.59 -13.47
CA ALA A 151 6.13 3.89 -13.79
C ALA A 151 5.31 4.48 -12.63
N PHE A 152 4.59 3.64 -11.87
CA PHE A 152 3.84 4.04 -10.68
C PHE A 152 4.74 4.59 -9.56
N ASP A 153 5.88 3.94 -9.31
CA ASP A 153 6.82 4.32 -8.27
C ASP A 153 7.66 5.53 -8.65
N GLU A 154 8.18 5.56 -9.88
CA GLU A 154 8.99 6.66 -10.39
C GLU A 154 8.23 7.99 -10.32
N ARG A 155 6.92 7.94 -10.56
CA ARG A 155 6.04 9.12 -10.51
C ARG A 155 5.43 9.38 -9.14
N ARG A 156 5.81 8.59 -8.13
CA ARG A 156 5.34 8.72 -6.76
C ARG A 156 3.81 8.76 -6.66
N LEU A 157 3.11 7.95 -7.46
CA LEU A 157 1.64 7.94 -7.50
C LEU A 157 1.03 7.26 -6.27
N ASN A 158 -0.17 7.67 -5.89
CA ASN A 158 -1.04 6.98 -4.95
C ASN A 158 -2.16 6.28 -5.73
N PHE A 159 -2.45 5.03 -5.37
CA PHE A 159 -3.56 4.27 -5.94
C PHE A 159 -4.81 4.46 -5.09
N ILE A 160 -5.76 5.25 -5.59
CA ILE A 160 -7.03 5.51 -4.93
C ILE A 160 -8.09 4.64 -5.58
N TYR A 161 -8.81 3.85 -4.81
CA TYR A 161 -9.78 2.91 -5.33
C TYR A 161 -11.00 2.78 -4.42
N GLN A 162 -11.99 2.03 -4.91
CA GLN A 162 -13.16 1.67 -4.14
C GLN A 162 -13.42 0.18 -4.33
N GLU A 163 -13.74 -0.55 -3.26
CA GLU A 163 -14.02 -1.98 -3.37
C GLU A 163 -15.41 -2.24 -3.96
N GLU A 164 -16.39 -1.51 -3.43
CA GLU A 164 -17.80 -1.67 -3.73
C GLU A 164 -18.43 -0.33 -4.10
N ARG A 165 -19.44 -0.39 -4.95
CA ARG A 165 -20.32 0.73 -5.28
C ARG A 165 -21.44 0.82 -4.23
N SER A 166 -22.19 1.93 -4.25
CA SER A 166 -23.33 2.14 -3.34
C SER A 166 -24.45 1.09 -3.45
N ASP A 167 -24.47 0.29 -4.52
CA ASP A 167 -25.40 -0.83 -4.73
C ASP A 167 -24.83 -2.20 -4.26
N GLY A 168 -23.68 -2.21 -3.57
CA GLY A 168 -23.03 -3.43 -3.06
C GLY A 168 -22.33 -4.26 -4.14
N LYS A 169 -22.24 -3.77 -5.39
CA LYS A 169 -21.50 -4.45 -6.45
C LYS A 169 -20.04 -4.05 -6.43
N GLN A 170 -19.19 -4.98 -6.87
CA GLN A 170 -17.76 -4.74 -7.06
C GLN A 170 -17.53 -3.51 -7.95
N SER A 171 -16.71 -2.58 -7.48
CA SER A 171 -16.35 -1.36 -8.20
C SER A 171 -15.04 -1.54 -8.97
N ASN A 172 -15.00 -1.11 -10.22
CA ASN A 172 -13.76 -1.01 -11.02
C ASN A 172 -13.19 0.41 -10.97
N PHE A 173 -13.68 1.25 -10.05
CA PHE A 173 -13.21 2.62 -9.90
C PHE A 173 -11.82 2.63 -9.28
N PHE A 174 -10.88 3.24 -10.00
CA PHE A 174 -9.60 3.64 -9.47
C PHE A 174 -9.13 4.97 -10.08
N ARG A 175 -8.23 5.65 -9.38
CA ARG A 175 -7.54 6.84 -9.83
C ARG A 175 -6.11 6.79 -9.33
N LEU A 176 -5.20 7.30 -10.15
CA LEU A 176 -3.81 7.55 -9.77
C LEU A 176 -3.65 9.04 -9.51
N GLU A 177 -3.25 9.42 -8.30
CA GLU A 177 -2.96 10.81 -7.95
C GLU A 177 -1.50 10.95 -7.54
N SER A 178 -0.78 11.92 -8.11
CA SER A 178 0.56 12.28 -7.63
C SER A 178 0.41 13.31 -6.51
N PRO A 179 1.09 13.15 -5.36
CA PRO A 179 1.02 14.11 -4.26
C PRO A 179 1.66 15.45 -4.57
N ASP A 180 2.55 15.49 -5.58
CA ASP A 180 3.26 16.67 -6.04
C ASP A 180 2.52 17.39 -7.18
N ARG A 181 1.34 16.89 -7.58
CA ARG A 181 0.51 17.54 -8.60
C ARG A 181 -0.21 18.74 -7.98
N GLU A 182 0.22 19.95 -8.34
CA GLU A 182 -0.63 21.13 -8.22
C GLU A 182 -1.85 20.93 -9.15
N ASP A 183 -3.05 20.82 -8.58
CA ASP A 183 -4.30 20.99 -9.31
C ASP A 183 -4.28 22.42 -9.91
N GLY A 184 -4.08 22.51 -11.23
CA GLY A 184 -4.15 23.77 -11.98
C GLY A 184 -5.58 24.22 -12.23
#